data_AF-A0A5S5DK86-F1
#
_entry.id   AF-A0A5S5DK86-F1
#
_cell.length_a   1.000
_cell.length_b   1.000
_cell.length_c   1.000
_cell.angle_alpha   90.00
_cell.angle_beta   90.00
_cell.angle_gamma   90.00
#
_symmetry.space_group_name_H-M   'P 1'
#
loop_
_entity.id
_entity.type
_entity.pdbx_description
1 polymer ?
#
loop_
_entity_poly.entity_id
_entity_poly.type
_entity_poly.pdbx_seq_one_letter_code
_entity_poly.pdbx_strand_id
1 'polypeptide(L)'
;MSQAKGTCDTPTDDPALDLNSITKCSIEDTKDDETSSLASRKSKRVTIQVSSRRRVVRKREAVTGVSDMGNSHKIADIKKKASLVGSLDLNSEDVVEKVPFNLVEEIPLFKSCEKVAIYEQEKCFKEEISNHVKKNFRYPADAYAKSIQGRVLVQFVIDKTGEVTDLNIRGPYKGEELEEEAKRIVSKLPKFKPGKHNGKAVKVKYGIPLSFRIPGKKPSNVKKAVKKVALESTSVINFADVETIPQFKDCKGSKGDGSDCFNRELVKHVEKYFSYPQEAIINDIEGKVYAYFVIDKNGEVINVQTRGPKGGEVLEEAAKKLVEKLPDFQPGLHNGKPANVKYAFPINFKLD
;
A
#
# COMPACT_ATOMS: atom_id res chain seq x y z
N MET A 1 -18.85 38.65 18.17
CA MET A 1 -17.48 38.28 17.77
C MET A 1 -17.56 36.95 17.03
N SER A 2 -17.44 36.99 15.69
CA SER A 2 -17.54 35.82 14.80
C SER A 2 -16.25 35.78 13.99
N GLN A 3 -15.48 34.69 14.09
CA GLN A 3 -14.29 34.48 13.25
C GLN A 3 -14.69 33.62 12.06
N ALA A 4 -14.64 34.22 10.87
CA ALA A 4 -14.86 33.55 9.60
C ALA A 4 -13.69 32.60 9.28
N LYS A 5 -13.99 31.30 9.11
CA LYS A 5 -13.10 30.36 8.44
C LYS A 5 -13.34 30.49 6.93
N GLY A 6 -12.31 30.85 6.17
CA GLY A 6 -12.39 30.94 4.71
C GLY A 6 -12.55 29.56 4.07
N THR A 7 -13.65 29.36 3.37
CA THR A 7 -13.89 28.24 2.44
C THR A 7 -13.66 28.73 1.01
N CYS A 8 -13.14 27.87 0.14
CA CYS A 8 -13.04 28.15 -1.29
C CYS A 8 -14.36 27.73 -1.94
N ASP A 9 -15.15 28.68 -2.41
CA ASP A 9 -16.33 28.39 -3.25
C ASP A 9 -15.92 28.44 -4.73
N THR A 10 -16.41 27.49 -5.52
CA THR A 10 -16.32 27.48 -6.99
C THR A 10 -17.68 27.74 -7.63
N PRO A 11 -17.74 28.31 -8.85
CA PRO A 11 -18.99 28.74 -9.47
C PRO A 11 -19.86 27.54 -9.88
N THR A 12 -21.17 27.70 -9.72
CA THR A 12 -22.22 26.85 -10.24
C THR A 12 -22.24 26.86 -11.77
N ASP A 13 -22.06 25.70 -12.39
CA ASP A 13 -22.71 25.30 -13.65
C ASP A 13 -22.67 23.77 -13.78
N ASP A 14 -23.72 23.22 -14.40
CA ASP A 14 -24.19 21.81 -14.50
C ASP A 14 -23.20 20.64 -14.22
N PRO A 15 -23.61 19.61 -13.43
CA PRO A 15 -22.73 18.52 -13.03
C PRO A 15 -22.59 17.49 -14.15
N ALA A 16 -21.57 17.64 -14.98
CA ALA A 16 -20.93 16.47 -15.57
C ALA A 16 -20.37 15.62 -14.42
N LEU A 17 -20.75 14.34 -14.39
CA LEU A 17 -20.33 13.33 -13.42
C LEU A 17 -18.79 13.22 -13.35
N ASP A 18 -18.16 13.93 -12.43
CA ASP A 18 -16.75 13.73 -12.10
C ASP A 18 -16.61 12.86 -10.84
N LEU A 19 -15.97 11.70 -11.01
CA LEU A 19 -15.69 10.73 -9.95
C LEU A 19 -14.57 11.19 -8.99
N ASN A 20 -14.01 12.38 -9.19
CA ASN A 20 -12.87 12.91 -8.43
C ASN A 20 -13.13 14.32 -7.87
N SER A 21 -14.18 14.51 -7.08
CA SER A 21 -14.39 15.80 -6.40
C SER A 21 -13.64 15.86 -5.06
N ILE A 22 -12.68 16.78 -4.93
CA ILE A 22 -12.12 17.13 -3.61
C ILE A 22 -13.22 17.81 -2.81
N THR A 23 -13.63 17.21 -1.70
CA THR A 23 -14.73 17.75 -0.91
C THR A 23 -14.29 18.67 0.22
N LYS A 24 -13.08 18.52 0.79
CA LYS A 24 -12.57 19.37 1.90
C LYS A 24 -11.04 19.46 1.94
N CYS A 25 -10.48 20.67 1.89
CA CYS A 25 -9.09 20.96 2.23
C CYS A 25 -9.02 21.65 3.60
N SER A 26 -8.14 21.20 4.50
CA SER A 26 -7.95 21.81 5.82
C SER A 26 -6.47 22.00 6.14
N ILE A 27 -6.08 23.24 6.43
CA ILE A 27 -4.73 23.60 6.89
C ILE A 27 -4.69 23.43 8.41
N GLU A 28 -3.75 22.64 8.93
CA GLU A 28 -3.54 22.45 10.37
C GLU A 28 -2.17 23.00 10.79
N ASP A 29 -2.11 23.63 11.97
CA ASP A 29 -0.86 24.05 12.60
C ASP A 29 -0.17 22.86 13.28
N THR A 30 1.14 22.68 13.10
CA THR A 30 1.90 21.66 13.81
C THR A 30 2.04 22.05 15.30
N LYS A 31 1.59 21.19 16.22
CA LYS A 31 1.97 21.28 17.64
C LYS A 31 3.30 20.54 17.80
N ASP A 32 4.33 21.28 18.19
CA ASP A 32 5.67 20.75 18.48
C ASP A 32 5.59 19.86 19.74
N ASP A 33 6.21 18.68 19.70
CA ASP A 33 6.63 17.99 20.92
C ASP A 33 7.64 18.89 21.64
N GLU A 34 7.38 19.19 22.91
CA GLU A 34 8.28 19.98 23.77
C GLU A 34 9.64 19.30 23.89
N THR A 35 10.65 19.77 23.15
CA THR A 35 12.09 19.74 23.52
C THR A 35 12.99 20.27 22.39
N SER A 36 12.89 21.55 22.03
CA SER A 36 14.07 22.32 21.62
C SER A 36 13.78 23.83 21.57
N SER A 37 14.40 24.56 22.47
CA SER A 37 14.39 26.02 22.55
C SER A 37 15.28 26.64 21.46
N LEU A 38 14.68 27.06 20.34
CA LEU A 38 15.15 28.14 19.46
C LEU A 38 13.98 28.55 18.53
N ALA A 39 13.45 29.76 18.73
CA ALA A 39 12.47 30.49 17.90
C ALA A 39 11.55 29.65 16.98
N SER A 40 10.42 29.20 17.54
CA SER A 40 9.36 28.44 16.84
C SER A 40 8.74 29.24 15.67
N ARG A 41 9.23 29.01 14.45
CA ARG A 41 8.49 29.31 13.21
C ARG A 41 7.47 28.19 13.01
N LYS A 42 6.20 28.43 13.35
CA LYS A 42 5.11 27.47 13.10
C LYS A 42 5.02 27.15 11.61
N SER A 43 5.46 25.96 11.21
CA SER A 43 5.30 25.49 9.83
C SER A 43 3.86 25.02 9.63
N LYS A 44 3.06 25.73 8.83
CA LYS A 44 1.70 25.29 8.45
C LYS A 44 1.80 24.16 7.44
N ARG A 45 1.18 23.00 7.72
CA ARG A 45 1.12 21.87 6.78
C ARG A 45 -0.33 21.66 6.32
N VAL A 46 -0.52 21.45 5.02
CA VAL A 46 -1.84 21.08 4.48
C VAL A 46 -2.09 19.61 4.72
N THR A 47 -3.27 19.30 5.25
CA THR A 47 -3.85 17.96 5.15
C THR A 47 -4.93 18.00 4.09
N ILE A 48 -4.80 17.15 3.06
CA ILE A 48 -5.82 17.06 2.01
C ILE A 48 -6.74 15.89 2.33
N GLN A 49 -8.05 16.12 2.30
CA GLN A 49 -9.05 15.07 2.28
C GLN A 49 -9.58 14.90 0.86
N VAL A 50 -9.45 13.69 0.35
CA VAL A 50 -9.95 13.27 -0.95
C VAL A 50 -11.12 12.32 -0.71
N SER A 51 -12.27 12.60 -1.33
CA SER A 51 -13.43 11.73 -1.22
C SER A 51 -13.95 11.22 -2.55
N SER A 52 -14.63 10.08 -2.49
CA SER A 52 -15.38 9.52 -3.61
C SER A 52 -16.82 9.28 -3.17
N ARG A 53 -17.80 9.76 -3.95
CA ARG A 53 -19.22 9.53 -3.65
C ARG A 53 -19.65 8.16 -4.12
N ARG A 54 -20.19 7.33 -3.21
CA ARG A 54 -20.76 6.04 -3.58
C ARG A 54 -22.06 6.27 -4.37
N ARG A 55 -22.15 5.79 -5.62
CA ARG A 55 -23.46 5.70 -6.28
C ARG A 55 -24.27 4.59 -5.63
N VAL A 56 -25.11 4.93 -4.65
CA VAL A 56 -26.15 4.03 -4.18
C VAL A 56 -27.20 3.94 -5.29
N VAL A 57 -27.08 2.95 -6.16
CA VAL A 57 -28.24 2.50 -6.93
C VAL A 57 -29.17 1.87 -5.90
N ARG A 58 -30.16 2.65 -5.42
CA ARG A 58 -31.25 2.09 -4.62
C ARG A 58 -31.85 0.96 -5.45
N LYS A 59 -31.63 -0.28 -5.04
CA LYS A 59 -32.46 -1.40 -5.47
C LYS A 59 -33.86 -1.01 -5.00
N ARG A 60 -34.72 -0.59 -5.92
CA ARG A 60 -36.14 -0.43 -5.58
C ARG A 60 -36.58 -1.81 -5.10
N GLU A 61 -36.98 -1.90 -3.84
CA GLU A 61 -37.78 -3.04 -3.41
C GLU A 61 -38.96 -3.15 -4.37
N ALA A 62 -39.27 -4.37 -4.79
CA ALA A 62 -40.42 -4.60 -5.65
C ALA A 62 -41.65 -4.07 -4.91
N VAL A 63 -42.19 -2.95 -5.39
CA VAL A 63 -43.43 -2.38 -4.88
C VAL A 63 -44.52 -3.40 -5.22
N THR A 64 -44.92 -4.19 -4.23
CA THR A 64 -46.17 -4.94 -4.24
C THR A 64 -47.29 -3.94 -3.96
N GLY A 65 -47.82 -3.36 -5.03
CA GLY A 65 -48.96 -2.44 -4.96
C GLY A 65 -49.69 -2.46 -6.29
N VAL A 66 -50.76 -3.24 -6.34
CA VAL A 66 -51.69 -3.37 -7.46
C VAL A 66 -52.45 -2.05 -7.62
N SER A 67 -52.41 -1.47 -8.82
CA SER A 67 -53.52 -0.71 -9.41
C SER A 67 -53.22 -0.45 -10.90
N ASP A 68 -53.90 -1.26 -11.69
CA ASP A 68 -54.52 -1.08 -13.02
C ASP A 68 -54.15 0.10 -13.97
N MET A 69 -54.31 -0.23 -15.25
CA MET A 69 -54.41 0.59 -16.47
C MET A 69 -53.13 1.10 -17.16
N GLY A 70 -52.85 0.47 -18.31
CA GLY A 70 -52.60 1.23 -19.54
C GLY A 70 -51.22 1.08 -20.19
N ASN A 71 -51.21 0.42 -21.34
CA ASN A 71 -50.21 0.47 -22.41
C ASN A 71 -48.91 -0.34 -22.23
N SER A 72 -49.07 -1.63 -22.53
CA SER A 72 -48.15 -2.38 -23.37
C SER A 72 -47.63 -1.51 -24.52
N HIS A 73 -46.32 -1.27 -24.58
CA HIS A 73 -45.48 -1.42 -25.78
C HIS A 73 -44.01 -1.18 -25.39
N LYS A 74 -43.12 -2.06 -25.89
CA LYS A 74 -41.63 -2.05 -25.78
C LYS A 74 -40.98 -2.82 -24.63
N ILE A 75 -41.41 -4.06 -24.40
CA ILE A 75 -40.56 -5.08 -23.73
C ILE A 75 -39.63 -5.79 -24.75
N ALA A 76 -39.89 -5.66 -26.05
CA ALA A 76 -39.11 -6.33 -27.09
C ALA A 76 -37.71 -5.71 -27.35
N ASP A 77 -37.53 -4.40 -27.09
CA ASP A 77 -36.25 -3.72 -27.35
C ASP A 77 -35.24 -3.84 -26.20
N ILE A 78 -35.67 -4.30 -25.01
CA ILE A 78 -34.78 -4.53 -23.86
C ILE A 78 -34.11 -5.91 -23.95
N LYS A 79 -34.78 -6.92 -24.53
CA LYS A 79 -34.19 -8.26 -24.73
C LYS A 79 -33.04 -8.29 -25.73
N LYS A 80 -33.00 -7.37 -26.71
CA LYS A 80 -31.87 -7.28 -27.67
C LYS A 80 -30.62 -6.57 -27.12
N LYS A 81 -30.75 -5.73 -26.08
CA LYS A 81 -29.58 -5.12 -25.40
C LYS A 81 -29.10 -5.92 -24.18
N ALA A 82 -29.94 -6.82 -23.64
CA ALA A 82 -29.55 -7.74 -22.57
C ALA A 82 -28.80 -9.00 -23.07
N SER A 83 -28.76 -9.23 -24.39
CA SER A 83 -27.97 -10.31 -25.01
C SER A 83 -26.54 -9.89 -25.41
N LEU A 84 -26.13 -8.67 -25.04
CA LEU A 84 -24.79 -8.10 -25.25
C LEU A 84 -24.01 -7.97 -23.94
N VAL A 85 -24.44 -8.65 -22.87
CA VAL A 85 -23.54 -9.02 -21.78
C VAL A 85 -22.93 -10.34 -22.21
N GLY A 86 -21.75 -10.23 -22.82
CA GLY A 86 -21.07 -11.33 -23.47
C GLY A 86 -21.09 -12.60 -22.64
N SER A 87 -21.53 -13.67 -23.28
CA SER A 87 -20.82 -14.93 -23.19
C SER A 87 -19.33 -14.64 -23.40
N LEU A 88 -18.64 -14.32 -22.30
CA LEU A 88 -17.22 -14.52 -22.16
C LEU A 88 -17.04 -16.03 -22.20
N ASP A 89 -16.96 -16.51 -23.43
CA ASP A 89 -16.43 -17.80 -23.79
C ASP A 89 -14.95 -17.75 -23.37
N LEU A 90 -14.67 -18.01 -22.08
CA LEU A 90 -13.32 -18.25 -21.58
C LEU A 90 -12.91 -19.67 -21.97
N ASN A 91 -12.91 -19.93 -23.28
CA ASN A 91 -12.07 -20.93 -23.90
C ASN A 91 -10.72 -20.27 -24.19
N SER A 92 -10.04 -19.88 -23.12
CA SER A 92 -8.60 -19.73 -23.13
C SER A 92 -8.05 -20.47 -21.91
N GLU A 93 -7.15 -21.40 -22.17
CA GLU A 93 -6.31 -22.04 -21.17
C GLU A 93 -5.28 -21.04 -20.60
N ASP A 94 -5.75 -19.84 -20.23
CA ASP A 94 -4.93 -18.78 -19.68
C ASP A 94 -4.74 -19.02 -18.18
N VAL A 95 -3.74 -19.87 -17.92
CA VAL A 95 -2.78 -19.80 -16.82
C VAL A 95 -3.17 -18.84 -15.68
N VAL A 96 -3.88 -19.34 -14.67
CA VAL A 96 -4.04 -18.62 -13.39
C VAL A 96 -2.65 -18.32 -12.82
N GLU A 97 -2.32 -17.04 -12.84
CA GLU A 97 -1.13 -16.41 -12.33
C GLU A 97 -1.18 -16.41 -10.78
N LYS A 98 -0.71 -17.51 -10.16
CA LYS A 98 -0.38 -17.64 -8.72
C LYS A 98 -1.27 -16.84 -7.74
N VAL A 99 -2.29 -17.47 -7.18
CA VAL A 99 -3.21 -16.85 -6.21
C VAL A 99 -2.61 -16.83 -4.79
N PRO A 100 -2.64 -15.72 -4.05
CA PRO A 100 -2.23 -15.68 -2.65
C PRO A 100 -3.08 -16.58 -1.74
N PHE A 101 -2.47 -17.20 -0.72
CA PHE A 101 -3.15 -18.11 0.23
C PHE A 101 -4.39 -17.52 0.91
N ASN A 102 -4.46 -16.20 1.13
CA ASN A 102 -5.59 -15.56 1.79
C ASN A 102 -6.79 -15.30 0.87
N LEU A 103 -6.66 -15.55 -0.44
CA LEU A 103 -7.66 -15.22 -1.46
C LEU A 103 -8.30 -16.47 -2.08
N VAL A 104 -7.90 -17.67 -1.68
CA VAL A 104 -8.49 -18.92 -2.17
C VAL A 104 -9.67 -19.36 -1.32
N GLU A 105 -10.71 -19.90 -1.94
CA GLU A 105 -11.90 -20.43 -1.26
C GLU A 105 -11.56 -21.72 -0.48
N GLU A 106 -10.84 -22.64 -1.13
CA GLU A 106 -10.28 -23.83 -0.49
C GLU A 106 -8.75 -23.69 -0.42
N ILE A 107 -8.20 -23.59 0.80
CA ILE A 107 -6.75 -23.52 1.00
C ILE A 107 -6.07 -24.87 0.71
N PRO A 108 -4.78 -24.88 0.33
CA PRO A 108 -4.01 -26.11 0.31
C PRO A 108 -3.91 -26.73 1.71
N LEU A 109 -4.01 -28.06 1.81
CA LEU A 109 -4.02 -28.77 3.10
C LEU A 109 -3.04 -29.94 3.15
N PHE A 110 -2.55 -30.24 4.34
CA PHE A 110 -1.93 -31.54 4.61
C PHE A 110 -3.01 -32.62 4.67
N LYS A 111 -2.62 -33.87 4.35
CA LYS A 111 -3.51 -35.04 4.51
C LYS A 111 -4.06 -35.17 5.94
N SER A 112 -3.28 -34.78 6.95
CA SER A 112 -3.69 -34.76 8.36
C SER A 112 -4.81 -33.77 8.65
N CYS A 113 -4.87 -32.64 7.92
CA CYS A 113 -5.84 -31.57 8.14
C CYS A 113 -7.15 -31.74 7.35
N GLU A 114 -7.26 -32.75 6.47
CA GLU A 114 -8.43 -32.92 5.60
C GLU A 114 -9.72 -33.24 6.37
N LYS A 115 -9.60 -33.93 7.51
CA LYS A 115 -10.74 -34.32 8.35
C LYS A 115 -11.11 -33.28 9.40
N VAL A 116 -10.34 -32.19 9.48
CA VAL A 116 -10.59 -31.09 10.43
C VAL A 116 -11.69 -30.19 9.86
N ALA A 117 -12.52 -29.64 10.75
CA ALA A 117 -13.60 -28.74 10.35
C ALA A 117 -13.04 -27.51 9.59
N ILE A 118 -13.78 -27.02 8.58
CA ILE A 118 -13.31 -26.00 7.65
C ILE A 118 -12.78 -24.74 8.36
N TYR A 119 -13.46 -24.29 9.42
CA TYR A 119 -13.06 -23.11 10.19
C TYR A 119 -11.75 -23.29 10.98
N GLU A 120 -11.28 -24.53 11.18
CA GLU A 120 -10.03 -24.88 11.87
C GLU A 120 -8.91 -25.30 10.90
N GLN A 121 -9.21 -25.50 9.62
CA GLN A 121 -8.26 -26.01 8.63
C GLN A 121 -7.05 -25.09 8.45
N GLU A 122 -7.25 -23.77 8.47
CA GLU A 122 -6.14 -22.79 8.39
C GLU A 122 -5.20 -22.91 9.60
N LYS A 123 -5.78 -23.09 10.79
CA LYS A 123 -5.02 -23.28 12.02
C LYS A 123 -4.23 -24.59 11.96
N CYS A 124 -4.87 -25.69 11.58
CA CYS A 124 -4.22 -26.98 11.39
C CYS A 124 -3.07 -26.89 10.39
N PHE A 125 -3.27 -26.24 9.25
CA PHE A 125 -2.23 -26.06 8.24
C PHE A 125 -1.00 -25.31 8.79
N LYS A 126 -1.22 -24.20 9.51
CA LYS A 126 -0.14 -23.42 10.15
C LYS A 126 0.59 -24.23 11.22
N GLU A 127 -0.12 -25.01 12.01
CA GLU A 127 0.45 -25.89 13.03
C GLU A 127 1.30 -27.00 12.41
N GLU A 128 0.81 -27.67 11.37
CA GLU A 128 1.53 -28.73 10.67
C GLU A 128 2.80 -28.22 9.98
N ILE A 129 2.75 -27.03 9.35
CA ILE A 129 3.96 -26.35 8.86
C ILE A 129 4.95 -26.11 10.00
N SER A 130 4.49 -25.58 11.13
CA SER A 130 5.34 -25.31 12.29
C SER A 130 5.97 -26.58 12.86
N ASN A 131 5.20 -27.66 12.96
CA ASN A 131 5.65 -28.97 13.39
C ASN A 131 6.67 -29.56 12.42
N HIS A 132 6.42 -29.48 11.12
CA HIS A 132 7.36 -29.92 10.08
C HIS A 132 8.68 -29.17 10.17
N VAL A 133 8.64 -27.84 10.31
CA VAL A 133 9.83 -27.01 10.50
C VAL A 133 10.56 -27.45 11.76
N LYS A 134 9.91 -27.50 12.93
CA LYS A 134 10.54 -27.91 14.20
C LYS A 134 11.21 -29.28 14.11
N LYS A 135 10.55 -30.25 13.47
CA LYS A 135 11.06 -31.63 13.32
C LYS A 135 12.28 -31.70 12.38
N ASN A 136 12.29 -30.88 11.33
CA ASN A 136 13.34 -30.91 10.31
C ASN A 136 14.43 -29.85 10.52
N PHE A 137 14.24 -28.90 11.42
CA PHE A 137 15.14 -27.79 11.63
C PHE A 137 16.49 -28.26 12.18
N ARG A 138 17.57 -27.90 11.49
CA ARG A 138 18.94 -28.07 11.97
C ARG A 138 19.66 -26.75 11.81
N TYR A 139 20.42 -26.36 12.82
CA TYR A 139 21.27 -25.18 12.68
C TYR A 139 22.55 -25.59 11.94
N PRO A 140 22.91 -24.97 10.79
CA PRO A 140 24.15 -25.29 10.08
C PRO A 140 25.38 -25.06 10.96
N ALA A 141 26.29 -26.03 11.01
CA ALA A 141 27.47 -25.96 11.88
C ALA A 141 28.35 -24.72 11.56
N ASP A 142 28.54 -24.42 10.27
CA ASP A 142 29.32 -23.27 9.82
C ASP A 142 28.67 -21.94 10.21
N ALA A 143 27.36 -21.82 10.02
CA ALA A 143 26.61 -20.64 10.46
C ALA A 143 26.68 -20.46 11.97
N TYR A 144 26.59 -21.55 12.73
CA TYR A 144 26.68 -21.55 14.18
C TYR A 144 28.07 -21.12 14.67
N ALA A 145 29.14 -21.67 14.08
CA ALA A 145 30.53 -21.31 14.39
C ALA A 145 30.80 -19.83 14.09
N LYS A 146 30.31 -19.34 12.95
CA LYS A 146 30.42 -17.93 12.54
C LYS A 146 29.47 -17.02 13.31
N SER A 147 28.58 -17.52 14.16
CA SER A 147 27.54 -16.76 14.87
C SER A 147 26.59 -15.96 13.95
N ILE A 148 26.35 -16.50 12.75
CA ILE A 148 25.43 -15.95 11.76
C ILE A 148 24.02 -16.33 12.19
N GLN A 149 23.17 -15.35 12.50
CA GLN A 149 21.79 -15.58 12.93
C GLN A 149 20.84 -14.58 12.28
N GLY A 150 19.55 -14.86 12.25
CA GLY A 150 18.57 -13.96 11.64
C GLY A 150 17.31 -14.67 11.16
N ARG A 151 16.46 -13.89 10.50
CA ARG A 151 15.23 -14.40 9.89
C ARG A 151 15.47 -14.67 8.41
N VAL A 152 15.15 -15.88 7.98
CA VAL A 152 15.10 -16.28 6.58
C VAL A 152 13.63 -16.28 6.15
N LEU A 153 13.29 -15.49 5.15
CA LEU A 153 11.96 -15.45 4.57
C LEU A 153 11.92 -16.43 3.40
N VAL A 154 11.06 -17.44 3.51
CA VAL A 154 10.86 -18.43 2.45
C VAL A 154 9.50 -18.20 1.82
N GLN A 155 9.45 -18.09 0.50
CA GLN A 155 8.23 -18.01 -0.30
C GLN A 155 8.23 -19.15 -1.30
N PHE A 156 7.10 -19.81 -1.48
CA PHE A 156 6.95 -20.90 -2.44
C PHE A 156 5.52 -20.95 -2.97
N VAL A 157 5.32 -21.71 -4.04
CA VAL A 157 4.02 -21.91 -4.68
C VAL A 157 3.64 -23.38 -4.58
N ILE A 158 2.44 -23.65 -4.07
CA ILE A 158 1.84 -24.99 -4.11
C ILE A 158 1.08 -25.08 -5.43
N ASP A 159 1.47 -26.01 -6.29
CA ASP A 159 0.89 -26.13 -7.63
C ASP A 159 -0.49 -26.82 -7.60
N LYS A 160 -1.08 -27.02 -8.79
CA LYS A 160 -2.38 -27.71 -8.94
C LYS A 160 -2.31 -29.20 -8.58
N THR A 161 -1.11 -29.78 -8.54
CA THR A 161 -0.91 -31.18 -8.13
C THR A 161 -0.68 -31.30 -6.62
N GLY A 162 -0.42 -30.19 -5.93
CA GLY A 162 -0.06 -30.14 -4.52
C GLY A 162 1.44 -30.19 -4.25
N GLU A 163 2.27 -30.05 -5.27
CA GLU A 163 3.73 -30.01 -5.17
C GLU A 163 4.24 -28.58 -4.95
N VAL A 164 5.35 -28.48 -4.21
CA VAL A 164 5.99 -27.21 -3.92
C VAL A 164 6.92 -26.83 -5.06
N THR A 165 6.65 -25.68 -5.67
CA THR A 165 7.37 -25.11 -6.82
C THR A 165 7.73 -23.64 -6.54
N ASP A 166 8.52 -23.02 -7.42
CA ASP A 166 8.84 -21.59 -7.39
C ASP A 166 9.35 -21.07 -6.03
N LEU A 167 10.40 -21.72 -5.53
CA LEU A 167 11.01 -21.40 -4.26
C LEU A 167 11.86 -20.11 -4.34
N ASN A 168 11.49 -19.11 -3.54
CA ASN A 168 12.20 -17.85 -3.39
C ASN A 168 12.57 -17.67 -1.91
N ILE A 169 13.87 -17.60 -1.63
CA ILE A 169 14.41 -17.52 -0.27
C ILE A 169 15.19 -16.24 -0.13
N ARG A 170 15.00 -15.54 0.98
CA ARG A 170 15.74 -14.33 1.34
C ARG A 170 16.22 -14.42 2.78
N GLY A 171 17.50 -14.61 2.95
CA GLY A 171 18.17 -14.71 4.24
C GLY A 171 18.74 -13.37 4.74
N PRO A 172 19.34 -13.39 5.94
CA PRO A 172 20.08 -12.25 6.46
C PRO A 172 21.41 -12.07 5.71
N TYR A 173 22.07 -10.93 5.90
CA TYR A 173 23.39 -10.66 5.32
C TYR A 173 24.39 -11.78 5.70
N LYS A 174 25.24 -12.24 4.75
CA LYS A 174 26.17 -13.36 4.92
C LYS A 174 25.50 -14.60 5.53
N GLY A 175 24.27 -14.87 5.13
CA GLY A 175 23.40 -15.90 5.69
C GLY A 175 23.14 -17.05 4.73
N GLU A 176 23.99 -17.25 3.73
CA GLU A 176 23.78 -18.20 2.64
C GLU A 176 23.56 -19.63 3.17
N GLU A 177 24.30 -20.04 4.20
CA GLU A 177 24.13 -21.36 4.82
C GLU A 177 22.75 -21.52 5.50
N LEU A 178 22.16 -20.43 6.00
CA LEU A 178 20.81 -20.44 6.57
C LEU A 178 19.75 -20.54 5.46
N GLU A 179 20.01 -19.97 4.28
CA GLU A 179 19.14 -20.08 3.11
C GLU A 179 19.14 -21.50 2.55
N GLU A 180 20.29 -22.16 2.49
CA GLU A 180 20.41 -23.57 2.07
C GLU A 180 19.65 -24.51 3.01
N GLU A 181 19.75 -24.29 4.31
CA GLU A 181 18.99 -25.08 5.29
C GLU A 181 17.49 -24.83 5.17
N ALA A 182 17.08 -23.58 4.97
CA ALA A 182 15.69 -23.24 4.70
C ALA A 182 15.17 -23.96 3.43
N LYS A 183 15.98 -23.99 2.36
CA LYS A 183 15.69 -24.74 1.13
C LYS A 183 15.49 -26.22 1.44
N ARG A 184 16.40 -26.83 2.20
CA ARG A 184 16.32 -28.25 2.60
C ARG A 184 15.06 -28.58 3.40
N ILE A 185 14.64 -27.70 4.31
CA ILE A 185 13.41 -27.90 5.10
C ILE A 185 12.18 -27.89 4.20
N VAL A 186 12.11 -26.94 3.26
CA VAL A 186 10.98 -26.80 2.33
C VAL A 186 10.96 -27.92 1.28
N SER A 187 12.11 -28.36 0.77
CA SER A 187 12.19 -29.51 -0.13
C SER A 187 11.73 -30.83 0.50
N LYS A 188 11.66 -30.91 1.84
CA LYS A 188 11.15 -32.08 2.57
C LYS A 188 9.65 -32.00 2.85
N LEU A 189 8.98 -30.92 2.47
CA LEU A 189 7.53 -30.82 2.67
C LEU A 189 6.82 -31.94 1.92
N PRO A 190 5.81 -32.58 2.53
CA PRO A 190 5.00 -33.57 1.85
C PRO A 190 4.13 -32.91 0.77
N LYS A 191 3.60 -33.73 -0.13
CA LYS A 191 2.62 -33.30 -1.12
C LYS A 191 1.33 -32.86 -0.43
N PHE A 192 0.83 -31.70 -0.83
CA PHE A 192 -0.40 -31.09 -0.32
C PHE A 192 -1.62 -31.56 -1.10
N LYS A 193 -2.80 -31.40 -0.51
CA LYS A 193 -4.05 -31.28 -1.28
C LYS A 193 -4.05 -29.89 -1.92
N PRO A 194 -4.26 -29.76 -3.24
CA PRO A 194 -4.21 -28.48 -3.92
C PRO A 194 -5.34 -27.57 -3.45
N GLY A 195 -5.06 -26.26 -3.41
CA GLY A 195 -6.09 -25.26 -3.17
C GLY A 195 -7.00 -25.07 -4.38
N LYS A 196 -8.23 -24.63 -4.15
CA LYS A 196 -9.20 -24.34 -5.21
C LYS A 196 -9.74 -22.92 -5.11
N HIS A 197 -10.07 -22.39 -6.27
CA HIS A 197 -10.73 -21.11 -6.43
C HIS A 197 -11.75 -21.26 -7.57
N ASN A 198 -13.01 -20.89 -7.32
CA ASN A 198 -14.14 -21.12 -8.22
C ASN A 198 -14.27 -22.60 -8.62
N GLY A 199 -14.06 -23.51 -7.65
CA GLY A 199 -14.10 -24.97 -7.85
C GLY A 199 -12.95 -25.56 -8.69
N LYS A 200 -12.03 -24.74 -9.23
CA LYS A 200 -10.87 -25.21 -10.01
C LYS A 200 -9.59 -25.20 -9.17
N ALA A 201 -8.73 -26.20 -9.35
CA ALA A 201 -7.43 -26.24 -8.70
C ALA A 201 -6.52 -25.10 -9.23
N VAL A 202 -5.93 -24.33 -8.32
CA VAL A 202 -5.09 -23.17 -8.64
C VAL A 202 -3.72 -23.25 -7.97
N LYS A 203 -2.74 -22.52 -8.52
CA LYS A 203 -1.42 -22.38 -7.91
C LYS A 203 -1.52 -21.40 -6.74
N VAL A 204 -1.13 -21.81 -5.53
CA VAL A 204 -1.26 -20.99 -4.31
C VAL A 204 0.09 -20.56 -3.79
N LYS A 205 0.31 -19.25 -3.66
CA LYS A 205 1.55 -18.69 -3.10
C LYS A 205 1.46 -18.61 -1.58
N TYR A 206 2.47 -19.17 -0.90
CA TYR A 206 2.60 -19.14 0.55
C TYR A 206 4.01 -18.73 0.99
N GLY A 207 4.15 -18.19 2.20
CA GLY A 207 5.45 -17.78 2.72
C GLY A 207 5.56 -18.00 4.22
N ILE A 208 6.72 -18.48 4.66
CA ILE A 208 7.03 -18.78 6.05
C ILE A 208 8.31 -18.08 6.50
N PRO A 209 8.30 -17.37 7.64
CA PRO A 209 9.51 -16.84 8.24
C PRO A 209 10.17 -17.91 9.11
N LEU A 210 11.41 -18.29 8.79
CA LEU A 210 12.24 -19.16 9.62
C LEU A 210 13.21 -18.31 10.45
N SER A 211 13.23 -18.49 11.77
CA SER A 211 14.09 -17.71 12.67
C SER A 211 15.24 -18.57 13.21
N PHE A 212 16.46 -18.27 12.78
CA PHE A 212 17.68 -18.84 13.31
C PHE A 212 18.22 -17.93 14.41
N ARG A 213 18.32 -18.42 15.64
CA ARG A 213 18.83 -17.68 16.79
C ARG A 213 19.74 -18.55 17.62
N ILE A 214 20.85 -17.97 18.09
CA ILE A 214 21.76 -18.63 19.03
C ILE A 214 21.55 -17.96 20.39
N PRO A 215 21.02 -18.67 21.40
CA PRO A 215 20.85 -18.11 22.74
C PRO A 215 22.18 -17.57 23.29
N GLY A 216 22.15 -16.36 23.83
CA GLY A 216 23.32 -15.73 24.48
C GLY A 216 24.42 -15.21 23.53
N LYS A 217 24.28 -15.33 22.20
CA LYS A 217 25.26 -14.77 21.24
C LYS A 217 24.72 -13.57 20.47
N LYS A 218 25.58 -12.55 20.27
CA LYS A 218 25.30 -11.43 19.38
C LYS A 218 25.46 -11.86 17.91
N PRO A 219 24.63 -11.37 16.97
CA PRO A 219 24.78 -11.71 15.56
C PRO A 219 26.09 -11.15 15.00
N SER A 220 26.88 -11.97 14.32
CA SER A 220 28.10 -11.53 13.61
C SER A 220 27.79 -10.94 12.23
N ASN A 221 26.64 -11.31 11.70
CA ASN A 221 26.18 -11.07 10.35
C ASN A 221 25.21 -9.88 10.26
N VAL A 222 25.12 -9.09 11.33
CA VAL A 222 24.55 -7.74 11.20
C VAL A 222 25.42 -7.03 10.18
N LYS A 223 24.82 -6.51 9.11
CA LYS A 223 25.50 -5.51 8.28
C LYS A 223 26.08 -4.53 9.29
N LYS A 224 27.42 -4.36 9.34
CA LYS A 224 28.01 -3.27 10.12
C LYS A 224 27.12 -2.08 9.79
N ALA A 225 26.46 -1.49 10.80
CA ALA A 225 25.76 -0.24 10.61
C ALA A 225 26.76 0.56 9.81
N VAL A 226 26.40 0.90 8.56
CA VAL A 226 27.33 1.58 7.69
C VAL A 226 27.74 2.75 8.56
N LYS A 227 28.99 2.74 9.11
CA LYS A 227 29.65 3.97 9.53
C LYS A 227 29.37 4.81 8.32
N LYS A 228 28.50 5.82 8.41
CA LYS A 228 28.10 6.65 7.28
C LYS A 228 29.42 6.99 6.60
N VAL A 229 29.79 6.18 5.61
CA VAL A 229 30.79 6.50 4.63
C VAL A 229 30.06 7.67 4.02
N ALA A 230 30.68 8.83 4.09
CA ALA A 230 30.21 10.03 3.46
C ALA A 230 30.08 9.75 1.95
N LEU A 231 29.04 9.00 1.57
CA LEU A 231 28.19 9.35 0.47
C LEU A 231 27.75 10.75 0.86
N GLU A 232 28.27 11.75 0.13
CA GLU A 232 28.13 13.16 0.45
C GLU A 232 26.87 13.38 1.25
N SER A 233 27.06 13.79 2.49
CA SER A 233 26.00 14.36 3.31
C SER A 233 25.53 15.61 2.58
N THR A 234 24.70 15.43 1.56
CA THR A 234 23.59 16.31 1.38
C THR A 234 22.77 16.13 2.65
N SER A 235 23.05 17.00 3.62
CA SER A 235 22.22 17.23 4.79
C SER A 235 20.77 17.26 4.31
N VAL A 236 20.03 16.19 4.61
CA VAL A 236 18.59 16.16 4.35
C VAL A 236 17.95 16.86 5.53
N ILE A 237 17.37 18.01 5.26
CA ILE A 237 16.88 18.98 6.25
C ILE A 237 15.38 18.85 6.33
N ASN A 238 14.79 19.00 7.52
CA ASN A 238 13.35 18.99 7.64
C ASN A 238 12.78 20.24 6.98
N PHE A 239 11.60 20.14 6.37
CA PHE A 239 10.91 21.28 5.77
C PHE A 239 10.67 22.46 6.74
N ALA A 240 10.63 22.21 8.05
CA ALA A 240 10.50 23.26 9.06
C ALA A 240 11.82 24.01 9.34
N ASP A 241 12.97 23.42 9.03
CA ASP A 241 14.30 23.90 9.44
C ASP A 241 15.04 24.63 8.31
N VAL A 242 14.40 24.81 7.15
CA VAL A 242 14.97 25.54 6.01
C VAL A 242 14.60 27.02 6.07
N GLU A 243 15.53 27.87 5.63
CA GLU A 243 15.31 29.32 5.57
C GLU A 243 14.30 29.66 4.47
N THR A 244 14.43 28.96 3.34
CA THR A 244 13.51 29.05 2.20
C THR A 244 13.04 27.64 1.88
N ILE A 245 11.73 27.41 1.94
CA ILE A 245 11.14 26.13 1.57
C ILE A 245 11.20 25.91 0.06
N PRO A 246 11.25 24.66 -0.43
CA PRO A 246 11.07 24.39 -1.84
C PRO A 246 9.75 24.95 -2.36
N GLN A 247 9.74 25.53 -3.57
CA GLN A 247 8.55 26.14 -4.17
C GLN A 247 8.22 25.55 -5.54
N PHE A 248 6.95 25.50 -5.90
CA PHE A 248 6.55 25.19 -7.28
C PHE A 248 7.05 26.29 -8.22
N LYS A 249 7.46 25.95 -9.45
CA LYS A 249 7.91 26.94 -10.46
C LYS A 249 6.87 28.04 -10.73
N ASP A 250 5.59 27.73 -10.55
CA ASP A 250 4.46 28.65 -10.74
C ASP A 250 4.25 29.62 -9.57
N CYS A 251 5.00 29.48 -8.47
CA CYS A 251 5.02 30.43 -7.36
C CYS A 251 5.82 31.71 -7.70
N LYS A 252 5.39 32.49 -8.69
CA LYS A 252 6.03 33.78 -9.01
C LYS A 252 5.53 34.88 -8.06
N GLY A 253 6.43 35.39 -7.21
CA GLY A 253 6.34 36.73 -6.59
C GLY A 253 5.25 36.95 -5.54
N SER A 254 4.79 35.92 -4.82
CA SER A 254 3.83 36.12 -3.73
C SER A 254 4.50 36.82 -2.54
N LYS A 255 4.04 38.02 -2.20
CA LYS A 255 4.40 38.80 -1.00
C LYS A 255 3.82 38.19 0.29
N GLY A 256 3.76 36.87 0.38
CA GLY A 256 3.22 36.10 1.50
C GLY A 256 4.19 34.99 1.91
N ASP A 257 3.92 34.34 3.04
CA ASP A 257 4.74 33.21 3.48
C ASP A 257 4.85 32.16 2.36
N GLY A 258 6.05 31.62 2.13
CA GLY A 258 6.27 30.68 1.02
C GLY A 258 5.34 29.45 1.08
N SER A 259 4.81 29.15 2.27
CA SER A 259 3.93 28.01 2.52
C SER A 259 2.56 28.18 1.86
N ASP A 260 1.98 29.37 1.79
CA ASP A 260 0.65 29.56 1.21
C ASP A 260 0.60 29.21 -0.29
N CYS A 261 1.61 29.63 -1.06
CA CYS A 261 1.68 29.25 -2.47
C CYS A 261 1.95 27.75 -2.65
N PHE A 262 2.92 27.22 -1.90
CA PHE A 262 3.26 25.80 -1.94
C PHE A 262 2.04 24.93 -1.67
N ASN A 263 1.29 25.27 -0.63
CA ASN A 263 0.07 24.59 -0.22
C ASN A 263 -1.01 24.63 -1.30
N ARG A 264 -1.24 25.80 -1.92
CA ARG A 264 -2.22 25.95 -3.01
C ARG A 264 -1.86 25.12 -4.25
N GLU A 265 -0.62 25.17 -4.70
CA GLU A 265 -0.20 24.43 -5.89
C GLU A 265 -0.18 22.91 -5.63
N LEU A 266 0.18 22.50 -4.41
CA LEU A 266 0.07 21.09 -4.03
C LEU A 266 -1.39 20.61 -4.05
N VAL A 267 -2.34 21.42 -3.57
CA VAL A 267 -3.78 21.11 -3.66
C VAL A 267 -4.22 20.97 -5.12
N LYS A 268 -3.89 21.93 -5.99
CA LYS A 268 -4.19 21.84 -7.43
C LYS A 268 -3.61 20.60 -8.09
N HIS A 269 -2.38 20.23 -7.71
CA HIS A 269 -1.74 19.00 -8.19
C HIS A 269 -2.54 17.77 -7.79
N VAL A 270 -3.00 17.73 -6.53
CA VAL A 270 -3.87 16.66 -6.06
C VAL A 270 -5.19 16.65 -6.84
N GLU A 271 -5.87 17.79 -7.00
CA GLU A 271 -7.12 17.87 -7.80
C GLU A 271 -6.95 17.32 -9.21
N LYS A 272 -5.82 17.62 -9.85
CA LYS A 272 -5.58 17.25 -11.24
C LYS A 272 -5.19 15.79 -11.44
N TYR A 273 -4.41 15.22 -10.51
CA TYR A 273 -3.76 13.91 -10.72
C TYR A 273 -4.23 12.82 -9.78
N PHE A 274 -4.98 13.18 -8.74
CA PHE A 274 -5.51 12.23 -7.79
C PHE A 274 -6.72 11.49 -8.38
N SER A 275 -6.73 10.18 -8.19
CA SER A 275 -7.91 9.37 -8.43
C SER A 275 -8.03 8.34 -7.32
N TYR A 276 -9.23 8.23 -6.75
CA TYR A 276 -9.51 7.26 -5.70
C TYR A 276 -9.47 5.84 -6.31
N PRO A 277 -8.64 4.91 -5.79
CA PRO A 277 -8.53 3.57 -6.36
C PRO A 277 -9.88 2.84 -6.36
N GLN A 278 -10.28 2.29 -7.51
CA GLN A 278 -11.54 1.55 -7.63
C GLN A 278 -11.59 0.35 -6.68
N GLU A 279 -10.47 -0.34 -6.49
CA GLU A 279 -10.34 -1.43 -5.52
C GLU A 279 -10.60 -0.96 -4.09
N ALA A 280 -10.18 0.25 -3.72
CA ALA A 280 -10.45 0.80 -2.41
C ALA A 280 -11.93 1.16 -2.24
N ILE A 281 -12.61 1.61 -3.30
CA ILE A 281 -14.06 1.86 -3.30
C ILE A 281 -14.85 0.55 -3.14
N ILE A 282 -14.48 -0.50 -3.86
CA ILE A 282 -15.16 -1.80 -3.81
C ILE A 282 -15.03 -2.44 -2.43
N ASN A 283 -13.85 -2.31 -1.82
CA ASN A 283 -13.53 -2.94 -0.54
C ASN A 283 -13.75 -2.03 0.68
N ASP A 284 -14.38 -0.86 0.50
CA ASP A 284 -14.65 0.12 1.56
C ASP A 284 -13.39 0.51 2.37
N ILE A 285 -12.27 0.68 1.66
CA ILE A 285 -10.96 0.97 2.26
C ILE A 285 -10.76 2.48 2.33
N GLU A 286 -10.75 3.02 3.55
CA GLU A 286 -10.50 4.42 3.85
C GLU A 286 -9.30 4.60 4.78
N GLY A 287 -8.80 5.82 4.89
CA GLY A 287 -7.88 6.20 5.96
C GLY A 287 -6.81 7.20 5.54
N LYS A 288 -5.96 7.53 6.51
CA LYS A 288 -4.89 8.52 6.34
C LYS A 288 -3.61 7.82 5.87
N VAL A 289 -3.08 8.26 4.73
CA VAL A 289 -1.79 7.85 4.18
C VAL A 289 -0.80 9.00 4.29
N TYR A 290 0.38 8.73 4.83
CA TYR A 290 1.49 9.66 4.86
C TYR A 290 2.46 9.34 3.74
N ALA A 291 2.68 10.29 2.82
CA ALA A 291 3.71 10.19 1.80
C ALA A 291 4.95 11.00 2.21
N TYR A 292 6.08 10.33 2.39
CA TYR A 292 7.37 10.92 2.70
C TYR A 292 8.22 10.98 1.44
N PHE A 293 8.84 12.12 1.18
CA PHE A 293 9.76 12.26 0.05
C PHE A 293 10.81 13.33 0.34
N VAL A 294 11.86 13.39 -0.48
CA VAL A 294 12.92 14.39 -0.42
C VAL A 294 12.88 15.18 -1.72
N ILE A 295 12.84 16.51 -1.62
CA ILE A 295 13.11 17.40 -2.74
C ILE A 295 14.60 17.69 -2.70
N ASP A 296 15.34 17.29 -3.73
CA ASP A 296 16.79 17.43 -3.74
C ASP A 296 17.25 18.88 -4.05
N LYS A 297 18.57 19.09 -4.05
CA LYS A 297 19.20 20.39 -4.36
C LYS A 297 18.93 20.90 -5.79
N ASN A 298 18.47 20.05 -6.69
CA ASN A 298 18.08 20.39 -8.06
C ASN A 298 16.56 20.66 -8.17
N GLY A 299 15.80 20.36 -7.12
CA GLY A 299 14.35 20.46 -7.10
C GLY A 299 13.62 19.19 -7.52
N GLU A 300 14.32 18.07 -7.66
CA GLU A 300 13.73 16.79 -8.06
C GLU A 300 13.18 16.03 -6.85
N VAL A 301 12.03 15.36 -7.04
CA VAL A 301 11.43 14.51 -6.01
C VAL A 301 12.09 13.14 -6.03
N ILE A 302 12.76 12.79 -4.93
CA ILE A 302 13.45 11.50 -4.75
C ILE A 302 13.00 10.83 -3.44
N ASN A 303 13.29 9.53 -3.32
CA ASN A 303 13.06 8.74 -2.11
C ASN A 303 11.61 8.79 -1.58
N VAL A 304 10.65 8.61 -2.50
CA VAL A 304 9.22 8.55 -2.17
C VAL A 304 8.90 7.26 -1.42
N GLN A 305 8.29 7.39 -0.24
CA GLN A 305 7.85 6.29 0.63
C GLN A 305 6.45 6.61 1.17
N THR A 306 5.54 5.64 1.17
CA THR A 306 4.18 5.82 1.69
C THR A 306 3.94 4.94 2.91
N ARG A 307 3.06 5.38 3.80
CA ARG A 307 2.61 4.64 4.97
C ARG A 307 1.15 4.94 5.28
N GLY A 308 0.30 3.94 5.14
CA GLY A 308 -1.14 4.01 5.29
C GLY A 308 -1.69 3.10 6.40
N PRO A 309 -3.02 2.94 6.46
CA PRO A 309 -3.66 2.02 7.38
C PRO A 309 -3.36 0.55 7.02
N LYS A 310 -3.53 -0.35 8.00
CA LYS A 310 -3.35 -1.80 7.77
C LYS A 310 -4.35 -2.29 6.72
N GLY A 311 -3.87 -2.99 5.68
CA GLY A 311 -4.71 -3.44 4.57
C GLY A 311 -5.06 -2.34 3.56
N GLY A 312 -4.41 -1.17 3.65
CA GLY A 312 -4.60 -0.02 2.78
C GLY A 312 -3.53 0.11 1.70
N GLU A 313 -2.90 -0.99 1.26
CA GLU A 313 -1.78 -0.97 0.30
C GLU A 313 -2.17 -0.28 -1.02
N VAL A 314 -3.43 -0.43 -1.44
CA VAL A 314 -4.00 0.24 -2.63
C VAL A 314 -4.03 1.77 -2.47
N LEU A 315 -4.26 2.27 -1.25
CA LEU A 315 -4.21 3.71 -0.94
C LEU A 315 -2.76 4.21 -0.90
N GLU A 316 -1.85 3.39 -0.38
CA GLU A 316 -0.41 3.69 -0.37
C GLU A 316 0.17 3.80 -1.78
N GLU A 317 -0.23 2.92 -2.70
CA GLU A 317 0.19 2.97 -4.10
C GLU A 317 -0.37 4.20 -4.82
N ALA A 318 -1.63 4.57 -4.57
CA ALA A 318 -2.25 5.76 -5.14
C ALA A 318 -1.56 7.05 -4.68
N ALA A 319 -1.27 7.14 -3.37
CA ALA A 319 -0.51 8.25 -2.80
C ALA A 319 0.91 8.33 -3.40
N LYS A 320 1.56 7.19 -3.63
CA LYS A 320 2.88 7.14 -4.24
C LYS A 320 2.85 7.66 -5.68
N LYS A 321 1.92 7.18 -6.51
CA LYS A 321 1.73 7.64 -7.91
C LYS A 321 1.43 9.13 -7.98
N LEU A 322 0.71 9.68 -7.00
CA LEU A 322 0.43 11.11 -6.93
C LEU A 322 1.70 11.93 -6.72
N VAL A 323 2.56 11.51 -5.79
CA VAL A 323 3.83 12.18 -5.46
C VAL A 323 4.86 12.03 -6.58
N GLU A 324 4.92 10.87 -7.23
CA GLU A 324 5.81 10.65 -8.39
C GLU A 324 5.47 11.54 -9.60
N LYS A 325 4.26 12.08 -9.67
CA LYS A 325 3.83 13.01 -10.71
C LYS A 325 4.11 14.48 -10.38
N LEU A 326 4.61 14.80 -9.18
CA LEU A 326 4.90 16.18 -8.81
C LEU A 326 5.93 16.80 -9.79
N PRO A 327 5.71 18.05 -10.23
CA PRO A 327 6.68 18.74 -11.08
C PRO A 327 7.95 19.07 -10.28
N ASP A 328 9.05 19.38 -10.98
CA ASP A 328 10.25 19.85 -10.30
C ASP A 328 10.02 21.19 -9.59
N PHE A 329 10.69 21.32 -8.46
CA PHE A 329 10.62 22.47 -7.58
C PHE A 329 11.77 23.44 -7.85
N GLN A 330 11.59 24.68 -7.40
CA GLN A 330 12.71 25.52 -7.00
C GLN A 330 13.24 24.96 -5.67
N PRO A 331 14.55 24.69 -5.56
CA PRO A 331 15.11 24.02 -4.39
C PRO A 331 15.00 24.88 -3.13
N GLY A 332 14.86 24.23 -1.98
CA GLY A 332 14.90 24.90 -0.69
C GLY A 332 16.32 25.34 -0.34
N LEU A 333 16.44 26.42 0.45
CA LEU A 333 17.70 26.96 0.93
C LEU A 333 17.89 26.71 2.42
N HIS A 334 19.08 26.29 2.79
CA HIS A 334 19.55 26.23 4.17
C HIS A 334 21.00 26.70 4.25
N ASN A 335 21.29 27.59 5.18
CA ASN A 335 22.54 28.35 5.25
C ASN A 335 22.87 29.04 3.91
N GLY A 336 21.85 29.57 3.23
CA GLY A 336 21.96 30.25 1.93
C GLY A 336 22.34 29.36 0.74
N LYS A 337 22.37 28.03 0.90
CA LYS A 337 22.70 27.07 -0.17
C LYS A 337 21.53 26.12 -0.46
N PRO A 338 21.37 25.67 -1.71
CA PRO A 338 20.41 24.62 -2.06
C PRO A 338 20.63 23.36 -1.22
N ALA A 339 19.56 22.87 -0.59
CA ALA A 339 19.60 21.75 0.32
C ALA A 339 18.56 20.70 -0.04
N ASN A 340 18.84 19.45 0.33
CA ASN A 340 17.87 18.38 0.21
C ASN A 340 16.84 18.54 1.35
N VAL A 341 15.56 18.69 1.01
CA VAL A 341 14.49 18.96 1.98
C VAL A 341 13.56 17.77 2.07
N LYS A 342 13.41 17.20 3.27
CA LYS A 342 12.45 16.12 3.53
C LYS A 342 11.07 16.70 3.85
N TYR A 343 10.06 16.19 3.15
CA TYR A 343 8.66 16.53 3.35
C TYR A 343 7.81 15.31 3.68
N ALA A 344 6.73 15.53 4.42
CA ALA A 344 5.73 14.53 4.74
C ALA A 344 4.35 15.09 4.41
N PHE A 345 3.68 14.47 3.45
CA PHE A 345 2.41 14.90 2.92
C PHE A 345 1.28 13.95 3.37
N PRO A 346 0.39 14.38 4.28
CA PRO A 346 -0.75 13.57 4.71
C PRO A 346 -1.93 13.69 3.75
N ILE A 347 -2.39 12.54 3.24
CA ILE A 347 -3.56 12.41 2.36
C ILE A 347 -4.61 11.58 3.11
N ASN A 348 -5.82 12.11 3.24
CA ASN A 348 -6.91 11.45 3.93
C ASN A 348 -7.96 10.95 2.93
N PHE A 349 -8.03 9.64 2.73
CA PHE A 349 -8.98 8.99 1.84
C PHE A 349 -10.27 8.71 2.59
N LYS A 350 -11.41 9.20 2.09
CA LYS A 350 -12.75 8.92 2.63
C LYS A 350 -13.73 8.55 1.53
N LEU A 351 -14.72 7.72 1.82
CA LEU A 351 -15.86 7.49 0.95
C LEU A 351 -17.04 8.30 1.52
N ASP A 352 -17.79 8.95 0.64
CA ASP A 352 -18.99 9.74 0.99
C ASP A 352 -20.28 8.97 0.69
#